data_AF-A0A9P7H3G2-F1
#
_entry.id   AF-A0A9P7H3G2-F1
#
_cell.length_a   1.000
_cell.length_b   1.000
_cell.length_c   1.000
_cell.angle_alpha   90.00
_cell.angle_beta   90.00
_cell.angle_gamma   90.00
#
_symmetry.space_group_name_H-M   'P 1'
#
loop_
_entity.id
_entity.type
_entity.pdbx_description
1 polymer ?
#
loop_
_entity_poly.entity_id
_entity_poly.type
_entity_poly.pdbx_seq_one_letter_code
_entity_poly.pdbx_strand_id
1 'polypeptide(L)' 'MKIRYSFKSYDEWDAVQQQFRDLIVQDTGLESWIETRSMPPMGFPPPLTKECLEKIKKLDGVVVNELSDD' A
#
# COMPACT_ATOMS: atom_id res chain seq x y z
N MET A 1 6.83 -9.90 -4.26
CA MET A 1 7.76 -8.81 -3.87
C MET A 1 7.30 -8.26 -2.54
N LYS A 2 8.18 -8.10 -1.55
CA LYS A 2 7.81 -7.41 -0.30
C LYS A 2 7.91 -5.90 -0.57
N ILE A 3 6.89 -5.15 -0.19
CA ILE A 3 6.93 -3.70 -0.26
C ILE A 3 6.60 -3.12 1.11
N ARG A 4 6.95 -1.86 1.30
CA ARG A 4 6.46 -1.00 2.35
C ARG A 4 5.75 0.17 1.69
N TYR A 5 4.58 0.53 2.19
CA TYR A 5 3.94 1.78 1.77
C TYR A 5 3.85 2.77 2.94
N SER A 6 3.70 4.03 2.56
CA SER A 6 3.39 5.17 3.41
C SER A 6 2.60 6.19 2.61
N PHE A 7 1.88 7.09 3.26
CA PHE A 7 1.20 8.20 2.59
C PHE A 7 1.89 9.51 2.91
N LYS A 8 1.87 10.45 1.94
CA LYS A 8 2.50 11.77 2.12
C LYS A 8 1.75 12.62 3.16
N SER A 9 0.42 12.59 3.10
CA SER A 9 -0.45 13.42 3.94
C SER A 9 -1.69 12.64 4.39
N TYR A 10 -2.37 13.14 5.41
CA TYR A 10 -3.67 12.60 5.85
C TYR A 10 -4.73 12.69 4.75
N ASP A 11 -4.79 13.81 4.02
CA ASP A 11 -5.78 14.05 2.96
C ASP A 11 -5.63 13.05 1.80
N GLU A 12 -4.39 12.86 1.34
CA GLU A 12 -4.06 11.86 0.32
C GLU A 12 -4.36 10.44 0.80
N TRP A 13 -4.05 10.12 2.07
CA TRP A 13 -4.43 8.85 2.67
C TRP A 13 -5.95 8.66 2.65
N ASP A 14 -6.73 9.64 3.10
CA ASP A 14 -8.19 9.55 3.15
C ASP A 14 -8.80 9.33 1.77
N ALA A 15 -8.28 10.05 0.77
CA ALA A 15 -8.75 9.97 -0.61
C ALA A 15 -8.44 8.61 -1.27
N VAL A 16 -7.28 8.00 -0.97
CA VAL A 16 -6.83 6.80 -1.70
C VAL A 16 -6.82 5.51 -0.87
N GLN A 17 -6.99 5.57 0.46
CA GLN A 17 -6.89 4.39 1.34
C GLN A 17 -7.85 3.27 0.96
N GLN A 18 -9.08 3.63 0.59
CA GLN A 18 -10.12 2.67 0.25
C GLN A 18 -9.75 1.96 -1.06
N GLN A 19 -9.40 2.73 -2.09
CA GLN A 19 -8.98 2.20 -3.39
C GLN A 19 -7.69 1.38 -3.27
N PHE A 20 -6.73 1.84 -2.45
CA PHE A 20 -5.50 1.12 -2.15
C PHE A 20 -5.76 -0.24 -1.50
N ARG A 21 -6.63 -0.29 -0.48
CA ARG A 21 -7.03 -1.54 0.18
C ARG A 21 -7.74 -2.47 -0.80
N ASP A 22 -8.67 -1.96 -1.60
CA ASP A 22 -9.39 -2.76 -2.59
C ASP A 22 -8.45 -3.42 -3.59
N LEU A 23 -7.46 -2.68 -4.10
CA LEU A 23 -6.44 -3.21 -5.01
C LEU A 23 -5.67 -4.39 -4.40
N ILE A 24 -5.25 -4.25 -3.14
CA ILE A 24 -4.50 -5.30 -2.43
C ILE A 24 -5.38 -6.53 -2.19
N VAL A 25 -6.64 -6.34 -1.77
CA VAL A 25 -7.59 -7.43 -1.53
C VAL A 25 -7.91 -8.14 -2.83
N GLN A 26 -8.10 -7.42 -3.93
CA GLN A 26 -8.35 -8.01 -5.24
C GLN A 26 -7.15 -8.83 -5.77
N ASP A 27 -5.92 -8.39 -5.49
CA ASP A 27 -4.69 -9.07 -5.94
C ASP A 27 -4.31 -10.25 -5.04
N THR A 28 -4.45 -10.11 -3.72
CA THR A 28 -3.93 -11.07 -2.73
C THR A 28 -4.99 -11.85 -1.97
N GLY A 29 -6.24 -11.37 -1.96
CA GLY A 29 -7.33 -11.91 -1.14
C GLY A 29 -7.21 -11.57 0.35
N LEU A 30 -6.26 -10.73 0.75
CA LEU A 30 -5.99 -10.42 2.16
C LEU A 30 -6.47 -9.01 2.52
N GLU A 31 -7.36 -8.94 3.50
CA GLU A 31 -8.00 -7.71 3.97
C GLU A 31 -7.21 -7.00 5.09
N SER A 32 -6.25 -7.69 5.70
CA SER A 32 -5.49 -7.16 6.83
C SER A 32 -4.03 -7.59 6.78
N TRP A 33 -3.15 -6.68 7.18
CA TRP A 33 -1.71 -6.88 7.22
C TRP A 33 -1.08 -5.97 8.28
N ILE A 34 0.24 -6.04 8.42
CA ILE A 34 0.97 -5.34 9.46
C ILE A 34 1.04 -3.86 9.12
N GLU A 35 0.44 -3.03 9.98
CA GLU A 35 0.44 -1.57 9.88
C GLU A 35 0.90 -0.92 11.19
N THR A 36 1.57 0.22 11.10
CA THR A 36 1.93 1.04 12.25
C THR A 36 0.70 1.75 12.80
N ARG A 37 0.65 1.94 14.12
CA ARG A 37 -0.37 2.76 14.79
C ARG A 37 -0.04 4.26 14.67
N SER A 38 0.06 4.74 13.44
CA SER A 38 0.41 6.14 13.12
C SER A 38 -0.57 6.67 12.08
N MET A 39 -0.76 7.99 12.02
CA MET A 39 -1.54 8.63 10.96
C MET A 39 -0.63 9.62 10.21
N PRO A 40 -0.41 9.44 8.89
CA PRO A 40 -0.87 8.32 8.07
C PRO A 40 -0.22 6.97 8.48
N PRO A 41 -0.95 5.85 8.32
CA PRO A 41 -0.41 4.53 8.63
C PRO A 41 0.67 4.16 7.62
N MET A 42 1.70 3.46 8.10
CA MET A 42 2.71 2.85 7.27
C MET A 42 2.60 1.34 7.44
N GLY A 43 2.54 0.61 6.33
CA GLY A 43 2.28 -0.80 6.36
C GLY A 43 3.19 -1.61 5.47
N PHE A 44 3.20 -2.90 5.76
CA PHE A 44 3.82 -3.93 4.94
C PHE A 44 2.68 -4.80 4.43
N PRO A 45 2.15 -4.50 3.23
CA PRO A 45 1.11 -5.30 2.64
C PRO A 45 1.70 -6.65 2.22
N PRO A 46 0.84 -7.66 2.00
CA PRO A 46 1.26 -8.93 1.44
C PRO A 46 1.98 -8.75 0.09
N PRO A 47 2.74 -9.76 -0.35
CA PRO A 47 3.49 -9.68 -1.59
C PRO A 47 2.56 -9.50 -2.79
N LEU A 48 2.61 -8.30 -3.38
CA LEU A 48 1.77 -7.92 -4.53
C LEU A 48 2.39 -8.36 -5.85
N THR A 49 1.53 -8.53 -6.85
CA THR A 49 1.96 -8.64 -8.26
C THR A 49 2.47 -7.30 -8.79
N LYS A 50 3.26 -7.35 -9.87
CA LYS A 50 3.77 -6.14 -10.53
C LYS A 50 2.63 -5.25 -11.04
N GLU A 51 1.56 -5.84 -11.58
CA GLU A 51 0.39 -5.10 -12.04
C GLU A 51 -0.29 -4.32 -10.92
N CYS A 52 -0.50 -4.94 -9.75
CA CYS A 52 -1.11 -4.26 -8.62
C CYS A 52 -0.21 -3.13 -8.08
N LEU A 53 1.10 -3.36 -8.06
CA LEU A 53 2.11 -2.36 -7.70
C LEU A 53 2.08 -1.15 -8.64
N GLU A 54 1.96 -1.35 -9.95
CA GLU A 54 1.84 -0.27 -10.93
C GLU A 54 0.55 0.55 -10.73
N LYS A 55 -0.57 -0.11 -10.38
CA LYS A 55 -1.83 0.58 -10.05
C LYS A 55 -1.69 1.42 -8.79
N ILE A 56 -1.05 0.88 -7.75
CA ILE A 56 -0.78 1.59 -6.50
C ILE A 56 0.15 2.78 -6.72
N LYS A 57 1.23 2.61 -7.50
CA LYS A 57 2.18 3.69 -7.82
C LYS A 57 1.55 4.83 -8.62
N LYS A 58 0.40 4.59 -9.26
CA LYS A 58 -0.41 5.62 -9.93
C LYS A 58 -1.33 6.39 -8.98
N LEU A 59 -1.51 5.93 -7.74
CA LEU A 59 -2.28 6.66 -6.74
C LEU A 59 -1.47 7.88 -6.28
N ASP A 60 -2.08 9.06 -6.36
CA ASP A 60 -1.44 10.28 -5.89
C ASP A 60 -1.33 10.26 -4.36
N GLY A 61 -0.11 10.47 -3.86
CA GLY A 61 0.17 10.50 -2.43
C GLY A 61 0.51 9.18 -1.75
N VAL A 62 0.53 8.07 -2.48
CA VAL A 62 1.07 6.80 -1.98
C VAL A 62 2.57 6.71 -2.29
N VAL A 63 3.38 6.51 -1.26
CA VAL A 63 4.81 6.28 -1.36
C VAL A 63 5.07 4.79 -1.14
N VAL A 64 5.51 4.10 -2.18
CA VAL A 64 5.84 2.67 -2.13
C VAL A 64 7.34 2.47 -2.22
N ASN A 65 7.90 1.82 -1.21
CA ASN A 65 9.30 1.39 -1.17
C ASN A 65 9.35 -0.13 -1.35
N GLU A 66 10.05 -0.58 -2.39
CA GLU A 66 10.29 -2.00 -2.61
C GLU A 66 11.38 -2.49 -1.65
N LEU A 67 11.07 -3.52 -0.87
CA LEU A 67 12.01 -4.14 0.05
C LEU A 67 12.63 -5.33 -0.67
N SER A 68 13.80 -5.12 -1.28
CA SER A 68 14.64 -6.22 -1.72
C SER A 68 15.23 -6.90 -0.48
N ASP A 69 14.77 -8.13 -0.21
CA ASP A 69 15.42 -9.09 0.69
C ASP A 69 16.66 -9.58 -0.09
N ASP A 70 17.86 -9.15 0.30
CA ASP A 70 19.13 -9.67 -0.22
C ASP A 70 19.40 -11.08 0.34
#